data_AF-A0A7S1K9A7-F1
#
_entry.id   AF-A0A7S1K9A7-F1
#
_cell.length_a   1.000
_cell.length_b   1.000
_cell.length_c   1.000
_cell.angle_alpha   90.00
_cell.angle_beta   90.00
_cell.angle_gamma   90.00
#
_symmetry.space_group_name_H-M   'P 1'
#
loop_
_entity.id
_entity.type
_entity.pdbx_description
1 polymer ?
#
loop_
_entity_poly.entity_id
_entity_poly.type
_entity_poly.pdbx_seq_one_letter_code
_entity_poly.pdbx_strand_id
1 'polypeptide(L)'
;MLSEGVDPKIDLSDLPSTVEVVEYATEVKVGARHPWGGALVFTSFSGTHQDAISKGLTAAEDGDGMWRVPYLPLDPQDLGRSYESIVRINSQSGKGGVAFLMEKEFGYVLPREMQVEFAQLVKAYTGTHEVEASVYDLWELFRQTYLVRHTPLQLLEYRVLHGEVPTGPPLPNVINGEWIGSTNGAELGPIQSVGPSGGVEPVTVVAEVILDGKRVSVRGGGNGPIDAFVQGLNTHLRQHVEVMRYYQ
;
A
#
# COMPACT_ATOMS: atom_id res chain seq x y z
N MET A 1 7.89 22.08 37.55
CA MET A 1 9.32 22.28 37.88
C MET A 1 10.13 22.13 36.62
N LEU A 2 10.47 20.91 36.19
CA LEU A 2 11.22 20.65 34.94
C LEU A 2 10.61 21.37 33.73
N SER A 3 9.31 21.16 33.47
CA SER A 3 8.53 21.84 32.40
C SER A 3 8.48 23.38 32.50
N GLU A 4 8.82 23.95 33.65
CA GLU A 4 8.76 25.39 33.94
C GLU A 4 10.17 26.02 34.04
N GLY A 5 11.22 25.31 33.59
CA GLY A 5 12.62 25.76 33.70
C GLY A 5 13.20 25.74 35.12
N VAL A 6 12.56 25.05 36.07
CA VAL A 6 13.03 24.90 37.45
C VAL A 6 13.61 23.51 37.66
N ASP A 7 14.93 23.46 37.82
CA ASP A 7 15.70 22.25 38.17
C ASP A 7 15.15 21.57 39.44
N PRO A 8 14.63 20.33 39.35
CA PRO A 8 14.00 19.63 40.47
C PRO A 8 15.00 18.94 41.42
N LYS A 9 16.31 19.00 41.16
CA LYS A 9 17.39 18.34 41.93
C LYS A 9 17.27 16.81 42.05
N ILE A 10 16.63 16.19 41.06
CA ILE A 10 16.53 14.74 40.86
C ILE A 10 16.70 14.45 39.36
N ASP A 11 17.40 13.38 39.03
CA ASP A 11 17.53 12.90 37.65
C ASP A 11 16.23 12.18 37.24
N LEU A 12 15.73 12.50 36.05
CA LEU A 12 14.53 11.92 35.44
C LEU A 12 14.78 11.51 33.97
N SER A 13 16.04 11.53 33.51
CA SER A 13 16.43 11.27 32.12
C SER A 13 16.20 9.83 31.66
N ASP A 14 16.05 8.89 32.60
CA ASP A 14 15.53 7.54 32.37
C ASP A 14 14.28 7.31 33.23
N LEU A 15 13.19 7.93 32.81
CA LEU A 15 11.89 7.71 33.42
C LEU A 15 11.30 6.30 33.15
N PRO A 16 11.55 5.62 32.01
CA PRO A 16 11.21 4.20 31.85
C PRO A 16 11.75 3.30 32.96
N SER A 17 13.06 3.32 33.22
CA SER A 17 13.70 2.52 34.27
C SER A 17 13.16 2.87 35.66
N THR A 18 12.92 4.16 35.90
CA THR A 18 12.29 4.63 37.15
C THR A 18 10.88 4.04 37.33
N VAL A 19 10.08 3.95 36.27
CA VAL A 19 8.76 3.29 36.30
C VAL A 19 8.89 1.79 36.54
N GLU A 20 9.79 1.09 35.85
CA GLU A 20 10.01 -0.35 36.04
C GLU A 20 10.39 -0.70 37.48
N VAL A 21 11.30 0.07 38.09
CA VAL A 21 11.70 -0.10 39.50
C VAL A 21 10.54 0.13 40.46
N VAL A 22 9.68 1.13 40.20
CA VAL A 22 8.49 1.39 41.03
C VAL A 22 7.45 0.28 40.89
N GLU A 23 7.15 -0.18 39.68
CA GLU A 23 6.21 -1.28 39.47
C GLU A 23 6.71 -2.59 40.09
N TYR A 24 8.01 -2.88 39.99
CA TYR A 24 8.64 -4.04 40.64
C TYR A 24 8.61 -3.95 42.17
N ALA A 25 8.94 -2.79 42.74
CA ALA A 25 9.05 -2.63 44.20
C ALA A 25 7.69 -2.50 44.92
N THR A 26 6.60 -2.20 44.19
CA THR A 26 5.26 -1.97 44.77
C THR A 26 4.22 -3.02 44.36
N GLU A 27 4.51 -3.84 43.35
CA GLU A 27 3.56 -4.73 42.66
C GLU A 27 2.36 -4.00 42.01
N VAL A 28 2.38 -2.66 41.95
CA VAL A 28 1.30 -1.82 41.40
C VAL A 28 1.72 -1.22 40.07
N LYS A 29 0.87 -1.40 39.04
CA LYS A 29 1.11 -0.84 37.70
C LYS A 29 0.85 0.68 37.64
N VAL A 30 1.74 1.40 36.97
CA VAL A 30 1.60 2.82 36.67
C VAL A 30 0.51 2.99 35.60
N GLY A 31 -0.56 3.71 35.97
CA GLY A 31 -1.69 3.91 35.06
C GLY A 31 -1.28 4.60 33.76
N ALA A 32 -1.84 4.16 32.63
CA ALA A 32 -1.46 4.63 31.29
C ALA A 32 -1.55 6.15 31.05
N ARG A 33 -2.23 6.90 31.92
CA ARG A 33 -2.36 8.37 31.90
C ARG A 33 -1.68 9.07 33.09
N HIS A 34 -0.87 8.36 33.88
CA HIS A 34 -0.10 8.95 34.98
C HIS A 34 0.91 9.96 34.40
N PRO A 35 0.99 11.20 34.91
CA PRO A 35 1.86 12.24 34.34
C PRO A 35 3.30 11.75 34.14
N TRP A 36 3.88 12.03 32.98
CA TRP A 36 5.24 11.66 32.57
C TRP A 36 5.50 10.15 32.39
N GLY A 37 5.21 9.33 33.41
CA GLY A 37 5.51 7.89 33.39
C GLY A 37 4.49 7.02 32.65
N GLY A 38 3.23 7.47 32.51
CA GLY A 38 2.16 6.72 31.86
C GLY A 38 2.38 6.53 30.35
N ALA A 39 2.02 5.35 29.84
CA ALA A 39 2.28 4.97 28.45
C ALA A 39 1.67 5.89 27.37
N LEU A 40 0.62 6.65 27.68
CA LEU A 40 -0.13 7.46 26.69
C LEU A 40 0.09 8.98 26.81
N VAL A 41 1.03 9.46 27.64
CA VAL A 41 1.18 10.90 27.91
C VAL A 41 1.92 11.68 26.82
N PHE A 42 2.69 10.99 25.98
CA PHE A 42 3.37 11.55 24.80
C PHE A 42 2.78 11.02 23.49
N THR A 43 1.53 10.54 23.54
CA THR A 43 0.85 9.90 22.41
C THR A 43 -0.28 10.79 21.90
N SER A 44 -0.32 11.06 20.59
CA SER A 44 -1.40 11.83 19.97
C SER A 44 -2.27 10.98 19.03
N PHE A 45 -3.59 11.11 19.20
CA PHE A 45 -4.62 10.32 18.50
C PHE A 45 -5.42 11.12 17.46
N SER A 46 -5.18 12.43 17.37
CA SER A 46 -5.93 13.36 16.51
C SER A 46 -5.03 13.86 15.39
N GLY A 47 -5.46 13.73 14.14
CA GLY A 47 -4.69 14.20 12.97
C GLY A 47 -4.33 15.69 13.05
N THR A 48 -5.20 16.53 13.64
CA THR A 48 -4.92 17.96 13.85
C THR A 48 -3.85 18.19 14.91
N HIS A 49 -3.76 17.33 15.94
CA HIS A 49 -2.67 17.39 16.91
C HIS A 49 -1.37 16.85 16.29
N GLN A 50 -1.46 15.78 15.48
CA GLN A 50 -0.31 15.19 14.77
C GLN A 50 0.35 16.20 13.81
N ASP A 51 -0.46 16.92 13.02
CA ASP A 51 -0.02 18.01 12.14
C ASP A 51 0.66 19.16 12.90
N ALA A 52 0.04 19.62 14.00
CA ALA A 52 0.59 20.69 14.83
C ALA A 52 1.89 20.28 15.55
N ILE A 53 1.94 19.06 16.09
CA ILE A 53 3.15 18.49 16.72
C ILE A 53 4.27 18.35 15.68
N SER A 54 3.99 17.79 14.50
CA SER A 54 5.00 17.63 13.44
C SER A 54 5.60 18.96 13.00
N LYS A 55 4.77 20.01 12.84
CA LYS A 55 5.24 21.37 12.52
C LYS A 55 6.07 21.97 13.65
N GLY A 56 5.71 21.70 14.91
CA GLY A 56 6.49 22.12 16.07
C GLY A 56 7.84 21.42 16.16
N LEU A 57 7.90 20.12 15.88
CA LEU A 57 9.14 19.32 15.90
C LEU A 57 10.14 19.83 14.84
N THR A 58 9.71 19.98 13.58
CA THR A 58 10.58 20.53 12.53
C THR A 58 11.05 21.96 12.85
N ALA A 59 10.18 22.79 13.46
CA ALA A 59 10.57 24.12 13.91
C ALA A 59 11.50 24.13 15.16
N ALA A 60 11.65 23.01 15.86
CA ALA A 60 12.60 22.84 16.96
C ALA A 60 13.97 22.35 16.44
N GLU A 61 14.02 21.54 15.38
CA GLU A 61 15.26 21.09 14.71
C GLU A 61 16.08 22.27 14.17
N ASP A 62 15.41 23.25 13.52
CA ASP A 62 16.00 24.52 13.05
C ASP A 62 16.06 25.62 14.15
N GLY A 63 15.73 25.28 15.40
CA GLY A 63 15.42 26.23 16.47
C GLY A 63 16.61 26.80 17.25
N ASP A 64 16.31 27.69 18.19
CA ASP A 64 17.26 28.24 19.18
C ASP A 64 17.42 27.35 20.44
N GLY A 65 16.99 26.09 20.36
CA GLY A 65 16.98 25.13 21.47
C GLY A 65 15.83 25.29 22.48
N MET A 66 14.99 26.33 22.37
CA MET A 66 13.85 26.51 23.28
C MET A 66 12.62 25.73 22.80
N TRP A 67 12.26 24.66 23.53
CA TRP A 67 11.15 23.77 23.21
C TRP A 67 9.81 24.51 23.04
N ARG A 68 9.20 24.36 21.86
CA ARG A 68 7.98 25.09 21.44
C ARG A 68 6.99 24.22 20.64
N VAL A 69 6.96 22.91 20.90
CA VAL A 69 6.08 21.98 20.20
C VAL A 69 4.65 22.01 20.76
N PRO A 70 3.61 22.26 19.95
CA PRO A 70 2.23 22.24 20.43
C PRO A 70 1.84 20.91 21.09
N TYR A 71 1.04 20.96 22.15
CA TYR A 71 0.54 19.80 22.91
C TYR A 71 1.58 18.94 23.66
N LEU A 72 2.88 19.08 23.40
CA LEU A 72 3.95 18.44 24.16
C LEU A 72 4.60 19.46 25.11
N PRO A 73 4.45 19.35 26.45
CA PRO A 73 4.91 20.37 27.40
C PRO A 73 6.43 20.39 27.67
N LEU A 74 7.17 19.38 27.18
CA LEU A 74 8.63 19.27 27.14
C LEU A 74 9.02 18.24 26.06
N ASP A 75 10.30 18.08 25.72
CA ASP A 75 10.73 17.01 24.81
C ASP A 75 10.61 15.66 25.53
N PRO A 76 9.88 14.67 24.99
CA PRO A 76 9.88 13.31 25.55
C PRO A 76 11.29 12.73 25.76
N GLN A 77 12.27 13.13 24.94
CA GLN A 77 13.66 12.67 25.04
C GLN A 77 14.36 13.14 26.32
N ASP A 78 13.96 14.29 26.90
CA ASP A 78 14.47 14.78 28.21
C ASP A 78 14.17 13.80 29.36
N LEU A 79 13.27 12.84 29.14
CA LEU A 79 12.83 11.82 30.08
C LEU A 79 13.10 10.38 29.61
N GLY A 80 13.87 10.19 28.53
CA GLY A 80 14.12 8.87 27.94
C GLY A 80 12.89 8.27 27.26
N ARG A 81 11.97 9.11 26.76
CA ARG A 81 10.73 8.72 26.07
C ARG A 81 10.76 9.22 24.63
N SER A 82 9.74 8.82 23.86
CA SER A 82 9.53 9.29 22.49
C SER A 82 8.10 9.80 22.31
N TYR A 83 7.91 10.68 21.33
CA TYR A 83 6.58 11.07 20.86
C TYR A 83 5.97 9.96 19.98
N GLU A 84 4.70 9.61 20.21
CA GLU A 84 3.97 8.60 19.44
C GLU A 84 2.79 9.21 18.66
N SER A 85 2.76 8.99 17.35
CA SER A 85 1.61 9.34 16.49
C SER A 85 0.74 8.10 16.21
N ILE A 86 -0.20 7.79 17.11
CA ILE A 86 -1.15 6.69 16.86
C ILE A 86 -2.26 7.21 15.94
N VAL A 87 -2.11 6.97 14.64
CA VAL A 87 -3.13 7.30 13.64
C VAL A 87 -4.27 6.30 13.72
N ARG A 88 -5.47 6.79 14.02
CA ARG A 88 -6.71 6.00 14.06
C ARG A 88 -7.49 6.19 12.77
N ILE A 89 -7.98 5.11 12.19
CA ILE A 89 -8.75 5.14 10.96
C ILE A 89 -10.23 4.94 11.32
N ASN A 90 -11.05 5.95 11.05
CA ASN A 90 -12.48 5.93 11.35
C ASN A 90 -13.28 6.53 10.18
N SER A 91 -14.61 6.56 10.32
CA SER A 91 -15.52 7.02 9.26
C SER A 91 -15.40 8.51 8.88
N GLN A 92 -14.56 9.28 9.59
CA GLN A 92 -14.18 10.66 9.29
C GLN A 92 -12.80 10.78 8.59
N SER A 93 -11.98 9.72 8.58
CA SER A 93 -10.65 9.72 7.96
C SER A 93 -10.73 10.04 6.46
N GLY A 94 -10.30 11.25 6.10
CA GLY A 94 -10.40 11.76 4.73
C GLY A 94 -9.40 11.12 3.77
N LYS A 95 -9.66 11.30 2.46
CA LYS A 95 -8.87 10.73 1.35
C LYS A 95 -7.36 10.91 1.52
N GLY A 96 -6.94 12.14 1.89
CA GLY A 96 -5.53 12.48 2.10
C GLY A 96 -4.90 11.75 3.29
N GLY A 97 -5.64 11.47 4.36
CA GLY A 97 -5.14 10.69 5.50
C GLY A 97 -4.92 9.22 5.15
N VAL A 98 -5.85 8.63 4.39
CA VAL A 98 -5.71 7.26 3.85
C VAL A 98 -4.51 7.17 2.89
N ALA A 99 -4.37 8.14 1.97
CA ALA A 99 -3.25 8.19 1.04
C ALA A 99 -1.90 8.35 1.77
N PHE A 100 -1.81 9.29 2.71
CA PHE A 100 -0.62 9.54 3.52
C PHE A 100 -0.20 8.31 4.34
N LEU A 101 -1.15 7.56 4.90
CA LEU A 101 -0.84 6.30 5.59
C LEU A 101 -0.29 5.23 4.66
N MET A 102 -0.86 5.09 3.45
CA MET A 102 -0.37 4.12 2.46
C MET A 102 1.05 4.44 1.98
N GLU A 103 1.38 5.73 1.86
CA GLU A 103 2.72 6.20 1.54
C GLU A 103 3.69 6.03 2.72
N LYS A 104 3.34 6.49 3.93
CA LYS A 104 4.21 6.49 5.12
C LYS A 104 4.47 5.10 5.69
N GLU A 105 3.44 4.27 5.85
CA GLU A 105 3.54 2.98 6.54
C GLU A 105 3.90 1.83 5.59
N PHE A 106 3.62 1.97 4.28
CA PHE A 106 3.77 0.90 3.28
C PHE A 106 4.49 1.29 1.98
N GLY A 107 4.86 2.57 1.79
CA GLY A 107 5.56 3.04 0.58
C GLY A 107 4.70 3.20 -0.68
N TYR A 108 3.37 3.07 -0.61
CA TYR A 108 2.48 3.11 -1.77
C TYR A 108 1.92 4.52 -2.02
N VAL A 109 2.55 5.26 -2.93
CA VAL A 109 2.04 6.54 -3.46
C VAL A 109 0.82 6.29 -4.36
N LEU A 110 -0.39 6.28 -3.79
CA LEU A 110 -1.62 5.96 -4.53
C LEU A 110 -1.99 7.06 -5.54
N PRO A 111 -2.31 6.74 -6.81
CA PRO A 111 -2.84 7.70 -7.77
C PRO A 111 -4.16 8.34 -7.31
N ARG A 112 -4.40 9.60 -7.68
CA ARG A 112 -5.52 10.42 -7.17
C ARG A 112 -6.92 9.79 -7.31
N GLU A 113 -7.16 9.01 -8.36
CA GLU A 113 -8.42 8.26 -8.52
C GLU A 113 -8.52 7.10 -7.53
N MET A 114 -7.44 6.33 -7.36
CA MET A 114 -7.34 5.25 -6.37
C MET A 114 -7.45 5.78 -4.93
N GLN A 115 -6.93 6.97 -4.62
CA GLN A 115 -7.14 7.65 -3.34
C GLN A 115 -8.63 7.96 -3.07
N VAL A 116 -9.42 8.27 -4.11
CA VAL A 116 -10.85 8.55 -3.98
C VAL A 116 -11.62 7.25 -3.73
N GLU A 117 -11.31 6.19 -4.48
CA GLU A 117 -11.93 4.87 -4.40
C GLU A 117 -11.60 4.17 -3.08
N PHE A 118 -10.31 4.01 -2.75
CA PHE A 118 -9.89 3.28 -1.57
C PHE A 118 -10.36 3.95 -0.27
N ALA A 119 -10.41 5.29 -0.22
CA ALA A 119 -11.00 6.00 0.92
C ALA A 119 -12.53 5.78 1.06
N GLN A 120 -13.26 5.44 -0.01
CA GLN A 120 -14.65 5.00 0.10
C GLN A 120 -14.75 3.57 0.66
N LEU A 121 -13.85 2.67 0.26
CA LEU A 121 -13.78 1.30 0.81
C LEU A 121 -13.43 1.32 2.30
N VAL A 122 -12.42 2.10 2.70
CA VAL A 122 -12.05 2.32 4.12
C VAL A 122 -13.22 2.90 4.91
N LYS A 123 -14.00 3.82 4.33
CA LYS A 123 -15.18 4.38 4.99
C LYS A 123 -16.35 3.38 5.08
N ALA A 124 -16.49 2.47 4.12
CA ALA A 124 -17.47 1.40 4.18
C ALA A 124 -17.09 0.39 5.29
N TYR A 125 -15.83 -0.01 5.35
CA TYR A 125 -15.28 -0.90 6.37
C TYR A 125 -15.41 -0.31 7.79
N THR A 126 -15.01 0.95 7.99
CA THR A 126 -15.17 1.66 9.28
C THR A 126 -16.60 2.16 9.53
N GLY A 127 -17.54 1.87 8.62
CA GLY A 127 -18.97 2.14 8.77
C GLY A 127 -19.79 0.89 9.13
N THR A 128 -19.26 -0.31 8.90
CA THR A 128 -19.90 -1.59 9.27
C THR A 128 -19.39 -2.17 10.58
N HIS A 129 -18.22 -1.72 11.06
CA HIS A 129 -17.66 -2.08 12.35
C HIS A 129 -17.77 -0.88 13.30
N GLU A 130 -18.24 -1.08 14.54
CA GLU A 130 -18.26 -0.04 15.58
C GLU A 130 -16.86 0.27 16.18
N VAL A 131 -15.82 -0.36 15.62
CA VAL A 131 -14.43 -0.29 16.08
C VAL A 131 -13.60 0.49 15.05
N GLU A 132 -12.70 1.34 15.52
CA GLU A 132 -11.73 2.04 14.68
C GLU A 132 -10.80 1.04 13.98
N ALA A 133 -10.57 1.21 12.68
CA ALA A 133 -9.64 0.36 11.94
C ALA A 133 -8.18 0.72 12.29
N SER A 134 -7.36 -0.31 12.43
CA SER A 134 -5.91 -0.19 12.60
C SER A 134 -5.19 -0.05 11.27
N VAL A 135 -3.89 0.26 11.34
CA VAL A 135 -2.98 0.23 10.18
C VAL A 135 -2.92 -1.16 9.55
N TYR A 136 -3.07 -2.24 10.33
CA TYR A 136 -3.14 -3.61 9.81
C TYR A 136 -4.43 -3.86 9.02
N ASP A 137 -5.58 -3.39 9.52
CA ASP A 137 -6.88 -3.55 8.83
C ASP A 137 -6.89 -2.76 7.50
N LEU A 138 -6.24 -1.60 7.47
CA LEU A 138 -6.03 -0.82 6.24
C LEU A 138 -5.23 -1.62 5.20
N TRP A 139 -4.11 -2.22 5.62
CA TRP A 139 -3.28 -3.04 4.75
C TRP A 139 -4.02 -4.26 4.23
N GLU A 140 -4.74 -4.97 5.10
CA GLU A 140 -5.47 -6.17 4.72
C GLU A 140 -6.63 -5.84 3.75
N LEU A 141 -7.34 -4.73 3.97
CA LEU A 141 -8.36 -4.23 3.04
C LEU A 141 -7.78 -3.85 1.68
N PHE A 142 -6.62 -3.17 1.65
CA PHE A 142 -5.90 -2.86 0.41
C PHE A 142 -5.49 -4.14 -0.33
N ARG A 143 -4.88 -5.09 0.39
CA ARG A 143 -4.37 -6.36 -0.13
C ARG A 143 -5.50 -7.21 -0.72
N GLN A 144 -6.62 -7.36 -0.01
CA GLN A 144 -7.79 -8.10 -0.48
C GLN A 144 -8.45 -7.46 -1.71
N THR A 145 -8.48 -6.13 -1.77
CA THR A 145 -9.10 -5.40 -2.89
C THR A 145 -8.25 -5.48 -4.16
N TYR A 146 -6.94 -5.22 -4.06
CA TYR A 146 -6.09 -4.94 -5.21
C TYR A 146 -4.97 -5.97 -5.49
N LEU A 147 -4.54 -6.78 -4.51
CA LEU A 147 -3.33 -7.60 -4.62
C LEU A 147 -3.58 -9.11 -4.69
N VAL A 148 -4.55 -9.65 -3.94
CA VAL A 148 -4.85 -11.10 -3.90
C VAL A 148 -6.22 -11.49 -4.47
N ARG A 149 -6.76 -10.63 -5.34
CA ARG A 149 -8.03 -10.86 -6.02
C ARG A 149 -7.81 -11.77 -7.24
N HIS A 150 -8.46 -12.94 -7.27
CA HIS A 150 -8.33 -13.94 -8.34
C HIS A 150 -9.58 -14.06 -9.24
N THR A 151 -10.61 -13.24 -9.03
CA THR A 151 -11.87 -13.27 -9.80
C THR A 151 -12.36 -11.86 -10.15
N PRO A 152 -12.87 -11.61 -11.38
CA PRO A 152 -13.12 -12.58 -12.45
C PRO A 152 -11.87 -13.05 -13.20
N LEU A 153 -10.74 -12.34 -13.06
CA LEU A 153 -9.48 -12.61 -13.77
C LEU A 153 -8.35 -12.96 -12.79
N GLN A 154 -7.57 -13.99 -13.14
CA GLN A 154 -6.28 -14.30 -12.53
C GLN A 154 -5.25 -14.56 -13.64
N LEU A 155 -4.09 -13.90 -13.59
CA LEU A 155 -2.94 -14.21 -14.43
C LEU A 155 -2.15 -15.39 -13.84
N LEU A 156 -1.78 -16.37 -14.66
CA LEU A 156 -0.99 -17.54 -14.23
C LEU A 156 0.46 -17.46 -14.71
N GLU A 157 0.65 -17.27 -16.01
CA GLU A 157 1.96 -17.09 -16.66
C GLU A 157 1.78 -16.18 -17.88
N TYR A 158 2.80 -15.39 -18.22
CA TYR A 158 2.84 -14.64 -19.48
C TYR A 158 4.25 -14.60 -20.06
N ARG A 159 4.33 -14.40 -21.38
CA ARG A 159 5.59 -14.15 -22.08
C ARG A 159 5.42 -12.96 -23.02
N VAL A 160 6.40 -12.07 -22.99
CA VAL A 160 6.53 -10.92 -23.89
C VAL A 160 7.47 -11.35 -25.02
N LEU A 161 7.03 -11.17 -26.26
CA LEU A 161 7.81 -11.43 -27.47
C LEU A 161 7.98 -10.12 -28.23
N HIS A 162 9.21 -9.84 -28.65
CA HIS A 162 9.56 -8.68 -29.48
C HIS A 162 9.79 -9.15 -30.92
N GLY A 163 9.27 -8.42 -31.91
CA GLY A 163 9.40 -8.77 -33.33
C GLY A 163 8.18 -9.52 -33.88
N GLU A 164 8.39 -10.40 -34.86
CA GLU A 164 7.29 -10.99 -35.63
C GLU A 164 6.33 -11.83 -34.78
N VAL A 165 5.04 -11.54 -34.95
CA VAL A 165 3.90 -12.24 -34.33
C VAL A 165 3.82 -13.67 -34.91
N PRO A 166 3.95 -14.77 -34.14
CA PRO A 166 3.89 -16.13 -34.69
C PRO A 166 2.47 -16.55 -35.14
N THR A 167 1.97 -16.04 -36.27
CA THR A 167 0.55 -16.04 -36.65
C THR A 167 0.03 -17.45 -36.97
N GLY A 168 -0.71 -18.03 -36.02
CA GLY A 168 -1.25 -19.39 -36.07
C GLY A 168 -2.25 -19.63 -34.93
N PRO A 169 -2.80 -20.86 -34.79
CA PRO A 169 -3.67 -21.21 -33.68
C PRO A 169 -2.98 -21.02 -32.32
N PRO A 170 -3.74 -20.91 -31.20
CA PRO A 170 -3.13 -21.05 -29.88
C PRO A 170 -2.48 -22.43 -29.77
N LEU A 171 -1.16 -22.45 -29.60
CA LEU A 171 -0.43 -23.67 -29.28
C LEU A 171 -0.76 -24.15 -27.84
N PRO A 172 -0.56 -25.44 -27.45
CA PRO A 172 -0.84 -25.97 -26.03
C PRO A 172 1.04 -26.07 -23.67
N ASN A 173 2.39 -26.41 -23.61
CA ASN A 173 3.41 -25.91 -22.68
C ASN A 173 4.64 -25.49 -23.50
N VAL A 174 4.84 -24.20 -23.81
CA VAL A 174 5.99 -23.77 -24.65
C VAL A 174 7.33 -23.86 -23.89
N ILE A 175 8.22 -24.72 -24.37
CA ILE A 175 9.60 -24.94 -23.91
C ILE A 175 10.53 -24.91 -25.12
N ASN A 176 11.71 -24.29 -24.99
CA ASN A 176 12.63 -23.93 -26.11
C ASN A 176 12.03 -23.01 -27.19
N GLY A 177 10.75 -22.63 -27.08
CA GLY A 177 9.96 -21.97 -28.13
C GLY A 177 8.85 -22.85 -28.72
N GLU A 178 8.79 -24.14 -28.39
CA GLU A 178 7.85 -25.12 -28.95
C GLU A 178 6.96 -25.80 -27.88
N TRP A 179 5.72 -26.13 -28.23
CA TRP A 179 4.64 -26.39 -27.26
C TRP A 179 4.47 -27.89 -26.96
N ILE A 180 5.15 -28.40 -25.93
CA ILE A 180 5.05 -29.81 -25.52
C ILE A 180 3.64 -30.11 -24.96
N GLY A 181 2.91 -30.98 -25.66
CA GLY A 181 1.46 -31.22 -25.52
C GLY A 181 0.98 -31.78 -24.17
N SER A 182 -0.30 -32.15 -24.01
CA SER A 182 -1.30 -32.51 -25.04
C SER A 182 -2.72 -32.37 -24.42
N THR A 183 -3.89 -32.52 -25.08
CA THR A 183 -4.32 -33.06 -26.40
C THR A 183 -5.38 -32.09 -26.99
N ASN A 184 -5.76 -32.06 -28.27
CA ASN A 184 -5.78 -33.06 -29.35
C ASN A 184 -5.34 -32.43 -30.69
N GLY A 185 -4.95 -33.27 -31.67
CA GLY A 185 -4.32 -32.81 -32.90
C GLY A 185 -5.25 -32.15 -33.93
N ALA A 186 -4.78 -31.04 -34.50
CA ALA A 186 -5.18 -30.50 -35.80
C ALA A 186 -3.96 -29.79 -36.41
N GLU A 187 -3.52 -30.22 -37.59
CA GLU A 187 -2.47 -29.54 -38.34
C GLU A 187 -3.02 -28.29 -39.04
N LEU A 188 -2.23 -27.21 -39.11
CA LEU A 188 -2.56 -26.00 -39.86
C LEU A 188 -1.35 -25.49 -40.67
N GLY A 189 -1.65 -24.87 -41.81
CA GLY A 189 -0.71 -24.60 -42.89
C GLY A 189 0.10 -23.28 -42.79
N PRO A 190 0.73 -22.86 -43.91
CA PRO A 190 1.72 -21.78 -43.93
C PRO A 190 1.13 -20.38 -43.71
N ILE A 191 2.02 -19.46 -43.32
CA ILE A 191 1.71 -18.21 -42.60
C ILE A 191 2.02 -16.98 -43.49
N GLN A 192 1.30 -15.87 -43.26
CA GLN A 192 1.62 -14.54 -43.81
C GLN A 192 1.73 -13.50 -42.67
N SER A 193 2.54 -12.45 -42.90
CA SER A 193 2.81 -11.38 -41.95
C SER A 193 2.12 -10.06 -42.30
N VAL A 194 2.01 -9.16 -41.31
CA VAL A 194 1.52 -7.79 -41.47
C VAL A 194 2.55 -6.84 -40.83
N GLY A 195 3.05 -5.88 -41.60
CA GLY A 195 4.12 -4.96 -41.16
C GLY A 195 3.62 -3.82 -40.24
N PRO A 196 4.50 -3.24 -39.41
CA PRO A 196 4.13 -2.23 -38.43
C PRO A 196 3.90 -0.83 -39.03
N SER A 197 2.92 -0.10 -38.50
CA SER A 197 2.65 1.30 -38.83
C SER A 197 3.24 2.24 -37.78
N GLY A 198 4.55 2.57 -37.90
CA GLY A 198 5.13 3.73 -37.20
C GLY A 198 6.22 3.43 -36.16
N GLY A 199 7.34 2.84 -36.57
CA GLY A 199 8.66 3.00 -35.93
C GLY A 199 8.91 2.32 -34.58
N VAL A 200 7.89 1.92 -33.84
CA VAL A 200 8.02 1.07 -32.64
C VAL A 200 7.96 -0.40 -33.07
N GLU A 201 8.86 -1.24 -32.55
CA GLU A 201 8.76 -2.68 -32.78
C GLU A 201 7.51 -3.26 -32.10
N PRO A 202 6.66 -4.02 -32.81
CA PRO A 202 5.44 -4.55 -32.23
C PRO A 202 5.79 -5.57 -31.12
N VAL A 203 5.04 -5.48 -30.02
CA VAL A 203 5.14 -6.42 -28.89
C VAL A 203 3.96 -7.38 -28.97
N THR A 204 4.25 -8.69 -28.90
CA THR A 204 3.23 -9.73 -28.68
C THR A 204 3.26 -10.16 -27.23
N VAL A 205 2.09 -10.34 -26.62
CA VAL A 205 1.95 -11.08 -25.35
C VAL A 205 1.15 -12.34 -25.58
N VAL A 206 1.64 -13.45 -25.03
CA VAL A 206 0.91 -14.71 -24.86
C VAL A 206 0.83 -14.97 -23.36
N ALA A 207 -0.36 -15.25 -22.84
CA ALA A 207 -0.56 -15.47 -21.41
C ALA A 207 -1.63 -16.53 -21.11
N GLU A 208 -1.40 -17.28 -20.04
CA GLU A 208 -2.37 -18.20 -19.46
C GLU A 208 -3.11 -17.48 -18.33
N VAL A 209 -4.44 -17.42 -18.42
CA VAL A 209 -5.30 -16.78 -17.41
C VAL A 209 -6.41 -17.72 -16.95
N ILE A 210 -6.95 -17.47 -15.76
CA ILE A 210 -8.27 -17.94 -15.37
C ILE A 210 -9.24 -16.77 -15.54
N LEU A 211 -10.27 -16.95 -16.35
CA LEU A 211 -11.35 -16.00 -16.57
C LEU A 211 -12.69 -16.66 -16.20
N ASP A 212 -13.43 -16.08 -15.26
CA ASP A 212 -14.69 -16.62 -14.72
C ASP A 212 -14.59 -18.11 -14.31
N GLY A 213 -13.45 -18.48 -13.69
CA GLY A 213 -13.15 -19.85 -13.25
C GLY A 213 -12.70 -20.81 -14.36
N LYS A 214 -12.60 -20.37 -15.62
CA LYS A 214 -12.14 -21.17 -16.76
C LYS A 214 -10.72 -20.78 -17.15
N ARG A 215 -9.85 -21.76 -17.38
CA ARG A 215 -8.50 -21.52 -17.91
C ARG A 215 -8.58 -21.20 -19.41
N VAL A 216 -7.91 -20.14 -19.84
CA VAL A 216 -7.94 -19.58 -21.19
C VAL A 216 -6.54 -19.10 -21.59
N SER A 217 -6.14 -19.36 -22.83
CA SER A 217 -4.92 -18.80 -23.41
C SER A 217 -5.27 -17.49 -24.13
N VAL A 218 -4.80 -16.36 -23.61
CA VAL A 218 -4.99 -15.04 -24.25
C VAL A 218 -3.76 -14.64 -25.02
N ARG A 219 -3.97 -13.98 -26.16
CA ARG A 219 -2.90 -13.55 -27.06
C ARG A 219 -3.27 -12.27 -27.79
N GLY A 220 -2.39 -11.29 -27.75
CA GLY A 220 -2.56 -10.04 -28.48
C GLY A 220 -1.23 -9.41 -28.87
N GLY A 221 -1.29 -8.47 -29.81
CA GLY A 221 -0.18 -7.62 -30.22
C GLY A 221 -0.51 -6.16 -29.95
N GLY A 222 0.50 -5.34 -29.68
CA GLY A 222 0.32 -3.92 -29.37
C GLY A 222 1.63 -3.14 -29.34
N ASN A 223 1.55 -1.87 -28.97
CA ASN A 223 2.67 -0.94 -28.91
C ASN A 223 3.54 -1.10 -27.65
N GLY A 224 3.16 -2.03 -26.76
CA GLY A 224 3.87 -2.39 -25.55
C GLY A 224 3.18 -3.56 -24.83
N PRO A 225 3.79 -4.14 -23.78
CA PRO A 225 3.29 -5.37 -23.15
C PRO A 225 1.86 -5.25 -22.57
N ILE A 226 1.52 -4.11 -21.97
CA ILE A 226 0.19 -3.90 -21.35
C ILE A 226 -0.90 -3.79 -22.43
N ASP A 227 -0.66 -3.01 -23.49
CA ASP A 227 -1.54 -2.90 -24.66
C ASP A 227 -1.74 -4.29 -25.30
N ALA A 228 -0.65 -4.99 -25.63
CA ALA A 228 -0.69 -6.33 -26.21
C ALA A 228 -1.47 -7.35 -25.35
N PHE A 229 -1.33 -7.31 -24.02
CA PHE A 229 -2.11 -8.14 -23.11
C PHE A 229 -3.61 -7.77 -23.12
N VAL A 230 -3.95 -6.48 -23.06
CA VAL A 230 -5.34 -6.00 -23.04
C VAL A 230 -6.05 -6.30 -24.37
N GLN A 231 -5.40 -6.07 -25.52
CA GLN A 231 -5.93 -6.48 -26.83
C GLN A 231 -6.23 -7.99 -26.85
N GLY A 232 -5.32 -8.81 -26.35
CA GLY A 232 -5.50 -10.26 -26.29
C GLY A 232 -6.59 -10.72 -25.34
N LEU A 233 -6.72 -10.07 -24.18
CA LEU A 233 -7.77 -10.32 -23.20
C LEU A 233 -9.16 -9.94 -23.74
N ASN A 234 -9.28 -8.81 -24.43
CA ASN A 234 -10.53 -8.32 -25.00
C ASN A 234 -11.18 -9.28 -26.01
N THR A 235 -10.40 -10.15 -26.66
CA THR A 235 -10.96 -11.22 -27.54
C THR A 235 -11.78 -12.27 -26.78
N HIS A 236 -11.64 -12.35 -25.45
CA HIS A 236 -12.33 -13.32 -24.58
C HIS A 236 -13.34 -12.69 -23.61
N LEU A 237 -13.35 -11.35 -23.46
CA LEU A 237 -14.26 -10.64 -22.57
C LEU A 237 -15.58 -10.26 -23.28
N ARG A 238 -16.66 -10.17 -22.50
CA ARG A 238 -17.95 -9.58 -22.94
C ARG A 238 -18.00 -8.05 -22.83
N GLN A 239 -17.04 -7.46 -22.11
CA GLN A 239 -16.91 -6.02 -21.89
C GLN A 239 -15.48 -5.63 -22.28
N HIS A 240 -15.34 -4.59 -23.08
CA HIS A 240 -14.04 -4.13 -23.55
C HIS A 240 -13.29 -3.41 -22.41
N VAL A 241 -12.03 -3.80 -22.18
CA VAL A 241 -11.12 -3.13 -21.24
C VAL A 241 -10.19 -2.21 -22.02
N GLU A 242 -9.92 -1.02 -21.48
CA GLU A 242 -9.02 -0.04 -22.09
C GLU A 242 -8.13 0.58 -21.01
N VAL A 243 -6.85 0.81 -21.35
CA VAL A 243 -5.86 1.37 -20.41
C VAL A 243 -5.99 2.89 -20.38
N MET A 244 -6.95 3.39 -19.58
CA MET A 244 -7.19 4.83 -19.47
C MET A 244 -5.98 5.61 -18.93
N ARG A 245 -5.24 5.01 -17.97
CA ARG A 245 -4.01 5.55 -17.34
C ARG A 245 -3.13 4.43 -16.80
N TYR A 246 -1.86 4.75 -16.60
CA TYR A 246 -0.86 3.90 -15.95
C TYR A 246 0.07 4.78 -15.10
N TYR A 247 0.59 4.22 -14.00
CA TYR A 247 1.54 4.85 -13.08
C TYR A 247 2.52 3.78 -12.62
N GLN A 248 3.79 4.14 -12.45
CA GLN A 248 4.91 3.28 -12.03
C GLN A 248 5.92 4.12 -11.23
#